data_AF-A0A7X7BBW2-F1
#
_entry.id   AF-A0A7X7BBW2-F1
#
_cell.length_a   1.000
_cell.length_b   1.000
_cell.length_c   1.000
_cell.angle_alpha   90.00
_cell.angle_beta   90.00
_cell.angle_gamma   90.00
#
_symmetry.space_group_name_H-M   'P 1'
#
loop_
_entity.id
_entity.type
_entity.pdbx_description
1 polymer ?
#
loop_
_entity_poly.entity_id
_entity_poly.type
_entity_poly.pdbx_seq_one_letter_code
_entity_poly.pdbx_strand_id
1 'polypeptide(L)' 'MAFTDAFKKATGLPPHAFLLDQRIKAARSDLADPLRTVASVALQYRFSSPQHFATAFK' A
#
# COMPACT_ATOMS: atom_id res chain seq x y z
N MET A 1 24.12 1.61 12.49
CA MET A 1 23.17 2.10 11.47
C MET A 1 21.77 1.96 12.03
N ALA A 2 20.92 2.98 11.90
CA ALA A 2 19.53 2.86 12.31
C ALA A 2 18.79 1.89 11.36
N PHE A 3 17.75 1.22 11.87
CA PHE A 3 16.91 0.31 11.08
C PHE A 3 16.43 0.97 9.78
N THR A 4 16.00 2.24 9.86
CA THR A 4 15.51 3.01 8.72
C THR A 4 16.55 3.15 7.61
N ASP A 5 17.81 3.39 7.95
CA ASP A 5 18.91 3.53 6.99
C ASP A 5 19.27 2.20 6.34
N ALA A 6 19.38 1.13 7.14
CA ALA A 6 19.67 -0.21 6.65
C ALA A 6 18.55 -0.71 5.72
N PHE A 7 17.29 -0.46 6.09
CA PHE A 7 16.12 -0.82 5.29
C PHE A 7 16.08 -0.07 3.96
N LYS A 8 16.31 1.26 3.98
CA LYS A 8 16.37 2.05 2.76
C LYS A 8 17.52 1.61 1.86
N LYS A 9 18.68 1.28 2.43
CA LYS A 9 19.82 0.77 1.67
C LYS A 9 19.51 -0.58 1.00
N ALA A 10 18.74 -1.45 1.65
CA ALA A 10 18.36 -2.75 1.12
C ALA A 10 17.23 -2.69 0.08
N THR A 11 16.24 -1.82 0.28
CA THR A 11 14.99 -1.80 -0.52
C THR A 11 14.89 -0.61 -1.48
N GLY A 12 15.77 0.37 -1.36
CA GLY A 12 15.69 1.66 -2.07
C GLY A 12 14.67 2.64 -1.50
N LEU A 13 13.79 2.20 -0.59
CA LEU A 13 12.68 2.99 -0.06
C LEU A 13 12.72 3.08 1.48
N PRO A 14 12.32 4.21 2.08
CA PRO A 14 12.03 4.25 3.51
C PRO A 14 10.92 3.24 3.89
N PRO A 15 10.90 2.71 5.13
CA PRO A 15 9.92 1.70 5.56
C PRO A 15 8.45 2.08 5.28
N HIS A 16 8.06 3.33 5.53
CA HIS A 16 6.67 3.77 5.30
C HIS A 16 6.28 3.73 3.81
N ALA A 17 7.19 4.15 2.92
CA ALA A 17 6.96 4.19 1.49
C ALA A 17 6.92 2.77 0.90
N PHE A 18 7.80 1.89 1.39
CA PHE A 18 7.78 0.49 1.02
C PHE A 18 6.47 -0.20 1.45
N LEU A 19 6.01 0.03 2.68
CA LEU A 19 4.74 -0.54 3.16
C LEU A 19 3.54 -0.03 2.34
N LEU A 20 3.55 1.25 1.95
CA LEU A 20 2.50 1.80 1.08
C LEU A 20 2.50 1.13 -0.29
N ASP A 21 3.67 1.00 -0.93
CA ASP A 21 3.83 0.33 -2.23
C ASP A 21 3.35 -1.13 -2.18
N GLN A 22 3.72 -1.88 -1.14
CA GLN A 22 3.26 -3.26 -0.95
C GLN A 22 1.74 -3.35 -0.76
N ARG A 23 1.14 -2.43 0.00
CA ARG A 23 -0.32 -2.37 0.17
C ARG A 23 -1.04 -2.08 -1.15
N ILE A 24 -0.51 -1.18 -1.97
CA ILE A 24 -1.09 -0.86 -3.28
C ILE A 24 -0.95 -2.03 -4.25
N LYS A 25 0.20 -2.71 -4.28
CA LYS A 25 0.39 -3.93 -5.07
C LYS A 25 -0.60 -5.04 -4.70
N ALA A 26 -0.78 -5.29 -3.41
CA ALA A 26 -1.73 -6.27 -2.93
C ALA A 26 -3.19 -5.86 -3.25
N ALA A 27 -3.52 -4.58 -3.07
CA ALA A 27 -4.84 -4.05 -3.42
C ALA A 27 -5.14 -4.13 -4.93
N ARG A 28 -4.15 -3.98 -5.80
CA ARG A 28 -4.30 -4.18 -7.26
C ARG A 28 -4.67 -5.63 -7.59
N SER A 29 -4.03 -6.60 -6.94
CA SER A 29 -4.38 -8.01 -7.10
C SER A 29 -5.78 -8.33 -6.59
N ASP A 30 -6.18 -7.76 -5.45
CA ASP A 30 -7.53 -7.94 -4.91
C ASP A 30 -8.61 -7.32 -5.82
N LEU A 31 -8.33 -6.17 -6.45
CA LEU A 31 -9.25 -5.52 -7.38
C LEU A 31 -9.33 -6.19 -8.75
N ALA A 32 -8.49 -7.19 -9.04
CA ALA A 32 -8.66 -8.03 -10.22
C ALA A 32 -9.87 -8.98 -10.10
N ASP A 33 -10.34 -9.23 -8.87
CA ASP A 33 -11.58 -9.98 -8.62
C ASP A 33 -12.80 -9.07 -8.82
N PRO A 34 -13.70 -9.37 -9.78
CA PRO A 34 -14.86 -8.53 -10.08
C PRO A 34 -15.89 -8.47 -8.93
N LEU A 35 -15.78 -9.34 -7.92
CA LEU A 35 -16.64 -9.32 -6.73
C LEU A 35 -16.13 -8.35 -5.65
N ARG A 36 -14.90 -7.84 -5.79
CA ARG A 36 -14.28 -6.93 -4.83
C ARG A 36 -14.55 -5.48 -5.23
N THR A 37 -14.99 -4.67 -4.26
CA THR A 37 -15.17 -3.23 -4.47
C THR A 37 -13.99 -2.45 -3.91
N VAL A 38 -13.69 -1.29 -4.51
CA VAL A 38 -12.66 -0.35 -4.03
C VAL A 38 -12.83 -0.01 -2.55
N ALA A 39 -14.07 0.15 -2.07
CA ALA A 39 -14.37 0.42 -0.67
C ALA A 39 -14.00 -0.76 0.25
N SER A 40 -14.35 -1.99 -0.14
CA SER A 40 -14.01 -3.19 0.64
C SER A 40 -12.49 -3.42 0.72
N VAL A 41 -11.77 -3.16 -0.37
CA VAL A 41 -10.32 -3.27 -0.45
C VAL A 41 -9.65 -2.18 0.40
N ALA A 42 -10.11 -0.93 0.34
CA ALA A 42 -9.56 0.15 1.16
C ALA A 42 -9.68 -0.12 2.67
N LEU A 43 -10.81 -0.70 3.12
CA LEU A 43 -11.01 -1.13 4.51
C LEU A 43 -10.05 -2.25 4.92
N GLN A 44 -9.84 -3.24 4.05
CA GLN A 44 -8.93 -4.36 4.30
C GLN A 44 -7.48 -3.90 4.51
N TYR A 45 -7.01 -2.94 3.73
CA TYR A 45 -5.63 -2.43 3.83
C TYR A 45 -5.45 -1.28 4.84
N ARG A 46 -6.47 -1.04 5.70
CA ARG A 46 -6.47 -0.04 6.77
C ARG A 46 -6.16 1.38 6.28
N PHE A 47 -6.63 1.72 5.09
CA PHE A 47 -6.60 3.12 4.66
C PHE A 47 -7.65 3.90 5.46
N SER A 48 -7.24 5.03 6.04
CA SER A 48 -8.10 5.87 6.88
C SER A 48 -9.19 6.60 6.09
N SER A 49 -9.08 6.67 4.75
CA SER A 49 -10.14 7.14 3.86
C SER A 49 -9.98 6.55 2.45
N PRO A 50 -11.09 6.24 1.74
CA PRO A 50 -11.06 5.85 0.32
C PRO A 50 -10.36 6.87 -0.60
N GLN A 51 -10.38 8.17 -0.24
CA GLN A 51 -9.67 9.22 -1.00
C GLN A 51 -8.14 9.12 -0.87
N HIS A 52 -7.67 8.72 0.33
CA HIS A 52 -6.25 8.49 0.58
C HIS A 52 -5.77 7.26 -0.20
N PHE A 53 -6.60 6.21 -0.22
CA PHE A 53 -6.37 5.03 -1.05
C PHE A 53 -6.31 5.39 -2.54
N ALA A 54 -7.30 6.14 -3.06
CA ALA A 54 -7.34 6.54 -4.47
C ALA A 54 -6.13 7.40 -4.88
N THR A 55 -5.63 8.26 -3.99
CA THR A 55 -4.41 9.05 -4.24
C THR A 55 -3.17 8.17 -4.32
N ALA A 56 -3.07 7.14 -3.46
CA ALA A 56 -1.97 6.19 -3.47
C ALA A 56 -2.07 5.13 -4.58
N PHE A 57 -3.26 4.94 -5.17
CA PHE A 57 -3.51 3.97 -6.23
C PHE A 57 -3.26 4.51 -7.65
N LYS A 58 -3.18 5.84 -7.83
CA LYS A 58 -2.78 6.44 -9.12
C LYS A 58 -1.43 5.91 -9.58
#